data_AF-A0A969FAI4-F1
#
_entry.id   AF-A0A969FAI4-F1
#
_cell.length_a   1.000
_cell.length_b   1.000
_cell.length_c   1.000
_cell.angle_alpha   90.00
_cell.angle_beta   90.00
_cell.angle_gamma   90.00
#
_symmetry.space_group_name_H-M   'P 1'
#
loop_
_entity.id
_entity.type
_entity.pdbx_description
1 polymer ?
#
loop_
_entity_poly.entity_id
_entity_poly.type
_entity_poly.pdbx_seq_one_letter_code
_entity_poly.pdbx_strand_id
1 'polypeptide(L)' 'MAATQFFGERIKRNEDPRLLTGQALFTDDVHLPGLAHAAFVRSPHAHAHIVSIDASM' A
#
# COMPACT_ATOMS: atom_id res chain seq x y z
N MET A 1 -10.00 22.86 -30.45
CA MET A 1 -9.18 21.65 -30.53
C MET A 1 -7.96 21.84 -29.64
N ALA A 2 -7.92 21.20 -28.46
CA ALA A 2 -6.82 21.37 -27.50
C ALA A 2 -6.57 20.13 -26.61
N ALA A 3 -7.28 19.02 -26.82
CA ALA A 3 -7.19 17.84 -25.96
C ALA A 3 -5.92 16.98 -26.18
N THR A 4 -5.22 17.18 -27.30
CA THR A 4 -4.08 16.36 -27.73
C THR A 4 -2.75 17.12 -27.74
N GLN A 5 -2.70 18.36 -27.27
CA GLN A 5 -1.52 19.22 -27.35
C GLN A 5 -0.24 18.58 -26.79
N PHE A 6 -0.38 17.70 -25.80
CA PHE A 6 0.74 17.06 -25.10
C PHE A 6 0.88 15.57 -25.39
N PHE A 7 0.03 15.02 -26.27
CA PHE A 7 0.00 13.58 -26.54
C PHE A 7 1.18 13.19 -27.45
N GLY A 8 2.02 12.27 -26.98
CA GLY A 8 3.23 11.83 -27.69
C GLY A 8 4.50 12.62 -27.35
N GLU A 9 4.41 13.67 -26.54
CA GLU A 9 5.58 14.43 -26.09
C GLU A 9 6.27 13.77 -24.89
N ARG A 10 7.60 13.91 -24.81
CA ARG A 10 8.39 13.45 -23.64
C ARG A 10 8.32 14.49 -22.53
N ILE A 11 7.27 14.44 -21.71
CA ILE A 11 7.04 15.34 -20.59
C ILE A 11 7.60 14.73 -19.30
N LYS A 12 8.15 15.58 -18.42
CA LYS A 12 8.57 15.15 -17.09
C LYS A 12 7.34 14.78 -16.26
N ARG A 13 7.45 13.68 -15.50
CA ARG A 13 6.36 13.23 -14.63
C ARG A 13 6.24 14.16 -13.43
N ASN A 14 5.01 14.44 -13.02
CA ASN A 14 4.74 15.38 -11.92
C ASN A 14 5.07 14.77 -10.55
N GLU A 15 5.03 13.45 -10.46
CA GLU A 15 5.28 12.67 -9.26
C GLU A 15 6.77 12.37 -9.04
N ASP A 16 7.62 12.44 -10.07
CA ASP A 16 9.05 12.10 -9.97
C ASP A 16 9.76 12.86 -8.83
N PRO A 17 9.57 14.18 -8.63
CA PRO A 17 10.26 14.88 -7.54
C PRO A 17 9.98 14.27 -6.16
N ARG A 18 8.72 13.90 -5.86
CA ARG A 18 8.38 13.32 -4.54
C ARG A 18 8.76 11.84 -4.43
N LEU A 19 8.60 11.08 -5.52
CA LEU A 19 8.94 9.65 -5.55
C LEU A 19 10.46 9.42 -5.44
N LEU A 20 11.26 10.27 -6.07
CA LEU A 20 12.73 10.11 -6.12
C LEU A 20 13.46 10.68 -4.89
N THR A 21 12.79 11.50 -4.07
CA THR A 21 13.40 12.17 -2.91
C THR A 21 12.93 11.62 -1.56
N GLY A 22 12.16 10.52 -1.55
CA GLY A 22 11.59 9.95 -0.33
C GLY A 22 10.51 10.84 0.32
N GLN A 23 9.92 11.76 -0.44
CA GLN A 23 8.83 12.65 0.01
C GLN A 23 7.46 12.13 -0.41
N ALA A 24 7.41 11.00 -1.10
CA ALA A 24 6.17 10.29 -1.36
C ALA A 24 5.60 9.76 -0.04
N LEU A 25 4.27 9.75 0.06
CA LEU A 25 3.55 9.16 1.18
C LEU A 25 2.87 7.89 0.68
N PHE A 26 3.36 6.74 1.11
CA PHE A 26 2.71 5.45 0.95
C PHE A 26 1.88 5.11 2.19
N THR A 27 1.05 4.08 2.09
CA THR A 27 0.15 3.67 3.18
C THR A 27 0.90 3.39 4.48
N ASP A 28 2.11 2.82 4.40
CA ASP A 28 2.93 2.46 5.57
C ASP A 28 3.69 3.65 6.17
N ASP A 29 3.78 4.77 5.44
CA ASP A 29 4.42 5.99 5.94
C ASP A 29 3.49 6.80 6.87
N VAL A 30 2.20 6.44 6.93
CA VAL A 30 1.19 7.16 7.72
C VAL A 30 1.34 6.84 9.21
N HIS A 31 1.65 7.86 10.00
CA HIS A 31 1.77 7.76 11.46
C HIS A 31 0.75 8.68 12.13
N LEU A 32 -0.15 8.10 12.94
CA LEU A 32 -1.19 8.82 13.68
C LEU A 32 -1.09 8.51 15.18
N PRO A 33 -1.44 9.45 16.07
CA PRO A 33 -1.53 9.16 17.49
C PRO A 33 -2.51 8.02 17.76
N GLY A 34 -2.06 6.99 18.50
CA GLY A 34 -2.89 5.83 18.82
C GLY A 34 -3.04 4.79 17.69
N LEU A 35 -2.21 4.86 16.63
CA LEU A 35 -2.20 3.85 15.57
C LEU A 35 -1.87 2.46 16.17
N ALA A 36 -2.80 1.52 16.02
CA ALA A 36 -2.60 0.11 16.40
C ALA A 36 -2.07 -0.70 15.22
N HIS A 37 -1.32 -1.76 15.51
CA HIS A 37 -0.82 -2.69 14.51
C HIS A 37 -1.64 -3.99 14.56
N ALA A 38 -2.00 -4.52 13.40
CA ALA A 38 -2.70 -5.79 13.28
C ALA A 38 -1.76 -6.87 12.73
N ALA A 39 -1.87 -8.08 13.27
CA ALA A 39 -1.19 -9.26 12.76
C ALA A 39 -2.22 -10.33 12.36
N PHE A 40 -1.92 -11.07 11.30
CA PHE A 40 -2.81 -12.10 10.77
C PHE A 40 -2.12 -13.46 10.82
N VAL A 41 -2.74 -14.44 11.47
CA VAL A 41 -2.35 -15.84 11.39
C VAL A 41 -3.09 -16.48 10.22
N ARG A 42 -2.35 -17.10 9.30
CA ARG A 42 -2.91 -17.75 8.11
C ARG A 42 -2.85 -19.27 8.25
N SER A 43 -3.76 -19.97 7.56
CA SER A 43 -3.73 -21.43 7.49
C SER A 43 -2.40 -21.93 6.89
N PRO A 44 -1.72 -22.89 7.52
CA PRO A 44 -0.59 -23.59 6.91
C PRO A 44 -1.04 -24.71 5.95
N HIS A 45 -2.35 -25.00 5.89
CA HIS A 45 -2.92 -26.04 5.03
C HIS A 45 -3.72 -25.41 3.88
N ALA A 46 -3.54 -25.93 2.66
CA ALA A 46 -4.29 -25.48 1.48
C ALA A 46 -5.78 -25.86 1.54
N HIS A 47 -6.11 -27.00 2.16
CA HIS A 47 -7.48 -27.44 2.42
C HIS A 47 -7.53 -28.20 3.75
N ALA A 48 -8.28 -27.67 4.70
CA ALA A 48 -8.50 -28.27 6.01
C ALA A 48 -9.78 -27.70 6.62
N HIS A 49 -10.36 -28.42 7.57
CA HIS A 49 -11.43 -27.92 8.41
C HIS A 49 -10.84 -27.29 9.68
N ILE A 50 -11.28 -26.09 10.06
CA ILE A 50 -10.89 -25.46 11.33
C ILE A 50 -11.69 -26.12 12.45
N VAL A 51 -11.03 -26.90 13.31
CA VAL A 51 -11.68 -27.59 14.43
C VAL A 51 -11.81 -26.67 15.66
N SER A 52 -10.77 -25.90 15.97
CA SER A 52 -10.75 -24.95 17.07
C SER A 52 -9.70 -23.87 16.83
N ILE A 53 -9.88 -22.73 17.51
CA ILE A 53 -8.88 -21.66 17.63
C ILE A 53 -8.82 -21.28 19.10
N ASP A 54 -7.62 -21.33 19.69
CA ASP A 54 -7.36 -20.75 21.00
C ASP A 54 -6.70 -19.38 20.79
N ALA A 55 -7.35 -18.33 21.25
CA ALA A 55 -6.90 -16.94 21.16
C ALA A 55 -6.60 -16.34 22.55
N SER A 56 -6.54 -17.18 23.58
CA SER A 56 -6.02 -16.78 24.88
C SER A 56 -4.51 -16.49 24.79
N MET A 57 -4.03 -15.69 25.73
CA MET A 57 -2.60 -15.38 25.89
C MET A 57 -1.98 -16.28 26.93
#